data_AF-A0A957SSG7-F1
#
_entry.id   AF-A0A957SSG7-F1
#
_cell.length_a   1.000
_cell.length_b   1.000
_cell.length_c   1.000
_cell.angle_alpha   90.00
_cell.angle_beta   90.00
_cell.angle_gamma   90.00
#
_symmetry.space_group_name_H-M   'P 1'
#
loop_
_entity.id
_entity.type
_entity.pdbx_description
1 polymer ?
#
loop_
_entity_poly.entity_id
_entity_poly.type
_entity_poly.pdbx_seq_one_letter_code
_entity_poly.pdbx_strand_id
1 'polypeptide(L)'
;MKITDIKTYPIWVGQRNQCVVKVETDEGVYGWGESGLSGRELAVAGAVQHYREFLIGRDPMRMGALWQEMYRSQYFEGGRVLTAAISAIDIALYDIAGKALGVPVYQLL
;
A
#
# COMPACT_ATOMS: atom_id res chain seq x y z
N MET A 1 2.18 15.19 7.72
CA MET A 1 2.43 14.31 6.58
C MET A 1 1.13 13.93 5.91
N LYS A 2 1.07 13.99 4.57
CA LYS A 2 -0.09 13.59 3.75
C LYS A 2 0.38 12.76 2.56
N ILE A 3 -0.41 11.75 2.19
CA ILE A 3 -0.18 10.95 0.98
C ILE A 3 -0.40 11.82 -0.26
N THR A 4 0.58 11.88 -1.15
CA THR A 4 0.54 12.66 -2.41
C THR A 4 0.39 11.78 -3.63
N ASP A 5 0.85 10.52 -3.57
CA ASP A 5 0.66 9.55 -4.64
C ASP A 5 0.74 8.10 -4.14
N ILE A 6 0.13 7.18 -4.90
CA ILE A 6 0.26 5.73 -4.73
C ILE A 6 0.52 5.12 -6.11
N LYS A 7 1.73 4.61 -6.31
CA LYS A 7 2.21 4.11 -7.61
C LYS A 7 2.39 2.60 -7.56
N THR A 8 1.93 1.90 -8.60
CA THR A 8 2.09 0.45 -8.72
C THR A 8 3.14 0.11 -9.77
N TYR A 9 4.01 -0.85 -9.44
CA TYR A 9 5.11 -1.33 -10.26
C TYR A 9 4.96 -2.85 -10.44
N PRO A 10 4.25 -3.29 -11.49
CA PRO A 10 4.29 -4.68 -11.92
C PRO A 10 5.64 -4.93 -12.61
N ILE A 11 6.52 -5.69 -11.96
CA ILE A 11 7.89 -5.93 -12.43
C ILE A 11 8.20 -7.42 -12.52
N TRP A 12 8.98 -7.78 -13.55
CA TRP A 12 9.52 -9.13 -13.70
C TRP A 12 10.77 -9.28 -12.83
N VAL A 13 10.76 -10.21 -11.88
CA VAL A 13 11.87 -10.47 -10.94
C VAL A 13 12.29 -11.93 -11.04
N GLY A 14 13.44 -12.16 -11.67
CA GLY A 14 14.01 -13.50 -11.87
C GLY A 14 13.12 -14.38 -12.75
N GLN A 15 12.27 -15.19 -12.11
CA GLN A 15 11.39 -16.16 -12.77
C GLN A 15 9.89 -15.87 -12.59
N ARG A 16 9.52 -14.77 -11.92
CA ARG A 16 8.10 -14.43 -11.67
C ARG A 16 7.83 -12.93 -11.63
N ASN A 17 6.58 -12.56 -11.81
CA ASN A 17 6.11 -11.20 -11.55
C ASN A 17 5.99 -10.93 -10.04
N GLN A 18 6.39 -9.73 -9.67
CA GLN A 18 6.10 -9.10 -8.38
C GLN A 18 5.33 -7.80 -8.62
N CYS A 19 4.42 -7.47 -7.71
CA CYS A 19 3.68 -6.22 -7.75
C CYS A 19 4.02 -5.42 -6.51
N VAL A 20 4.85 -4.39 -6.72
CA VAL A 20 5.35 -3.50 -5.68
C VAL A 20 4.57 -2.19 -5.73
N VAL A 21 4.22 -1.64 -4.58
CA VAL A 21 3.53 -0.35 -4.45
C VAL A 21 4.42 0.64 -3.72
N LYS A 22 4.48 1.86 -4.22
CA LYS A 22 5.13 3.00 -3.57
C LYS A 22 4.08 4.00 -3.12
N VAL A 23 4.11 4.38 -1.85
CA VAL A 23 3.30 5.48 -1.30
C VAL A 23 4.23 6.68 -1.10
N GLU A 24 3.89 7.82 -1.68
CA GLU A 24 4.66 9.07 -1.59
C GLU A 24 3.94 10.08 -0.69
N THR A 25 4.69 10.92 0.02
CA THR A 25 4.13 11.94 0.91
C THR A 25 4.61 13.35 0.57
N ASP A 26 3.94 14.36 1.13
CA ASP A 26 4.28 15.79 0.98
C ASP A 26 5.57 16.21 1.70
N GLU A 27 6.09 15.36 2.59
CA GLU A 27 7.33 15.59 3.35
C GLU A 27 8.55 14.90 2.73
N GLY A 28 8.40 14.31 1.54
CA GLY A 28 9.49 13.61 0.83
C GLY A 28 9.81 12.20 1.38
N VAL A 29 9.11 11.75 2.42
CA VAL A 29 9.16 10.37 2.91
C VAL A 29 8.29 9.50 2.01
N TYR A 30 8.77 8.31 1.66
CA TYR A 30 8.00 7.33 0.91
C TYR A 30 8.17 5.93 1.48
N GLY A 31 7.18 5.08 1.23
CA GLY A 31 7.12 3.70 1.67
C GLY A 31 7.03 2.73 0.50
N TRP A 32 7.55 1.53 0.70
CA TRP A 32 7.44 0.41 -0.23
C TRP A 32 6.69 -0.76 0.40
N GLY A 33 5.83 -1.39 -0.39
CA GLY A 33 5.17 -2.64 0.01
C GLY A 33 4.92 -3.55 -1.18
N GLU A 34 4.75 -4.85 -0.90
CA GLU A 34 4.61 -5.90 -1.90
C GLU A 34 3.28 -6.63 -1.70
N SER A 35 2.59 -6.94 -2.79
CA SER A 35 1.21 -7.47 -2.73
C SER A 35 1.10 -8.97 -2.43
N GLY A 36 2.19 -9.73 -2.63
CA GLY A 36 2.24 -11.18 -2.50
C GLY A 36 1.56 -11.96 -3.63
N LEU A 37 0.94 -11.28 -4.62
CA LEU A 37 0.15 -11.93 -5.67
C LEU A 37 0.85 -11.93 -7.03
N SER A 38 1.40 -13.07 -7.43
CA SER A 38 2.06 -13.26 -8.73
C SER A 38 1.10 -13.64 -9.87
N GLY A 39 1.31 -13.06 -11.05
CA GLY A 39 0.61 -13.38 -12.31
C GLY A 39 -0.79 -12.77 -12.43
N ARG A 40 -1.18 -11.91 -11.49
CA ARG A 40 -2.43 -11.11 -11.48
C ARG A 40 -2.16 -9.66 -11.06
N GLU A 41 -0.93 -9.20 -11.23
CA GLU A 41 -0.45 -7.87 -10.84
C GLU A 41 -1.23 -6.72 -11.48
N LEU A 42 -1.75 -6.90 -12.70
CA LEU A 42 -2.58 -5.88 -13.34
C LEU A 42 -3.93 -5.69 -12.62
N ALA A 43 -4.51 -6.77 -12.09
CA ALA A 43 -5.73 -6.67 -11.28
C ALA A 43 -5.44 -5.98 -9.94
N VAL A 44 -4.28 -6.28 -9.33
CA VAL A 44 -3.81 -5.59 -8.12
C VAL A 44 -3.60 -4.10 -8.39
N ALA A 45 -2.96 -3.74 -9.50
CA ALA A 45 -2.75 -2.36 -9.91
C ALA A 45 -4.08 -1.61 -10.07
N GLY A 46 -5.09 -2.23 -10.71
CA GLY A 46 -6.43 -1.66 -10.79
C GLY A 46 -7.07 -1.42 -9.42
N ALA A 47 -6.96 -2.39 -8.51
CA ALA A 47 -7.46 -2.22 -7.14
C ALA A 47 -6.75 -1.09 -6.38
N VAL A 48 -5.43 -0.98 -6.52
CA VAL A 48 -4.65 0.12 -5.93
C VAL A 48 -5.10 1.47 -6.47
N GLN A 49 -5.47 1.59 -7.75
CA GLN A 49 -6.02 2.84 -8.30
C GLN A 49 -7.32 3.25 -7.61
N HIS A 50 -8.23 2.31 -7.34
CA HIS A 50 -9.46 2.63 -6.59
C HIS A 50 -9.17 3.08 -5.16
N TYR A 51 -8.26 2.41 -4.45
CA TYR A 51 -7.88 2.83 -3.10
C TYR A 51 -7.18 4.19 -3.09
N ARG A 52 -6.35 4.47 -4.10
CA ARG A 52 -5.67 5.76 -4.25
C ARG A 52 -6.65 6.93 -4.22
N GLU A 53 -7.80 6.83 -4.88
CA GLU A 53 -8.75 7.95 -4.98
C GLU A 53 -9.16 8.57 -3.63
N PHE A 54 -9.30 7.75 -2.59
CA PHE A 54 -9.69 8.23 -1.26
C PHE A 54 -8.56 8.24 -0.22
N LEU A 55 -7.38 7.70 -0.57
CA LEU A 55 -6.19 7.76 0.28
C LEU A 55 -5.35 9.03 0.06
N ILE A 56 -5.45 9.66 -1.11
CA ILE A 56 -4.75 10.93 -1.37
C ILE A 56 -5.18 12.00 -0.36
N GLY A 57 -4.21 12.74 0.18
CA GLY A 57 -4.42 13.78 1.19
C GLY A 57 -4.60 13.25 2.61
N ARG A 58 -4.66 11.93 2.82
CA ARG A 58 -4.78 11.30 4.14
C ARG A 58 -3.44 11.23 4.84
N ASP A 59 -3.48 11.22 6.17
CA ASP A 59 -2.31 11.07 7.02
C ASP A 59 -1.87 9.58 7.04
N PRO A 60 -0.68 9.23 6.52
CA PRO A 60 -0.19 7.86 6.48
C PRO A 60 0.06 7.27 7.86
N MET A 61 0.20 8.08 8.92
CA MET A 61 0.39 7.59 10.29
C MET A 61 -0.88 6.97 10.88
N ARG A 62 -2.03 7.13 10.22
CA ARG A 62 -3.32 6.52 10.63
C ARG A 62 -3.52 5.11 10.04
N MET A 63 -2.44 4.33 9.95
CA MET A 63 -2.35 3.04 9.23
C MET A 63 -3.55 2.12 9.51
N GLY A 64 -3.83 1.81 10.79
CA GLY A 64 -4.94 0.93 11.15
C GLY A 64 -6.33 1.47 10.75
N ALA A 65 -6.51 2.79 10.74
CA ALA A 65 -7.76 3.40 10.27
C ALA A 65 -7.89 3.32 8.75
N LEU A 66 -6.79 3.59 8.02
CA LEU A 66 -6.75 3.48 6.55
C LEU A 66 -6.96 2.03 6.09
N TRP A 67 -6.38 1.06 6.81
CA TRP A 67 -6.61 -0.36 6.57
C TRP A 67 -8.09 -0.71 6.70
N GLN A 68 -8.74 -0.30 7.79
CA GLN A 68 -10.16 -0.54 8.02
C GLN A 68 -11.02 0.11 6.94
N GLU A 69 -10.68 1.33 6.52
CA GLU A 69 -11.41 2.02 5.46
C GLU A 69 -11.31 1.29 4.13
N MET A 70 -10.10 0.88 3.70
CA MET A 70 -9.94 0.09 2.47
C MET A 70 -10.64 -1.28 2.54
N TYR A 71 -10.60 -1.95 3.69
CA TYR A 71 -11.24 -3.24 3.85
C TYR A 71 -12.77 -3.13 3.79
N ARG A 72 -13.33 -2.05 4.36
CA ARG A 72 -14.77 -1.81 4.48
C ARG A 72 -15.36 -0.93 3.38
N SER A 73 -14.56 -0.45 2.42
CA SER A 73 -15.02 0.37 1.30
C SER A 73 -15.81 -0.44 0.24
N GLN A 74 -15.96 -1.74 0.45
CA GLN A 74 -16.65 -2.69 -0.43
C GLN A 74 -17.82 -3.33 0.31
N TYR A 75 -18.88 -3.64 -0.45
CA TYR A 75 -20.09 -4.26 0.12
C TYR A 75 -19.86 -5.72 0.49
N PHE A 76 -19.16 -6.48 -0.35
CA PHE A 76 -18.80 -7.88 -0.09
C PHE A 76 -17.40 -7.98 0.50
N GLU A 77 -17.16 -9.07 1.21
CA GLU A 77 -15.85 -9.40 1.76
C GLU A 77 -14.80 -9.46 0.65
N GLY A 78 -13.60 -8.97 0.96
CA GLY A 78 -12.52 -8.89 -0.01
C GLY A 78 -12.13 -10.25 -0.60
N GLY A 79 -11.51 -10.23 -1.78
CA GLY A 79 -10.87 -11.38 -2.39
C GLY A 79 -9.35 -11.22 -2.47
N ARG A 80 -8.65 -12.25 -2.97
CA ARG A 80 -7.17 -12.28 -3.07
C ARG A 80 -6.56 -11.03 -3.70
N VAL A 81 -7.22 -10.43 -4.69
CA VAL A 81 -6.72 -9.22 -5.37
C VAL A 81 -6.84 -7.99 -4.46
N LEU A 82 -7.98 -7.80 -3.82
CA LEU A 82 -8.25 -6.64 -2.97
C LEU A 82 -7.40 -6.69 -1.70
N THR A 83 -7.31 -7.86 -1.05
CA THR A 83 -6.46 -8.02 0.13
C THR A 83 -4.97 -7.93 -0.20
N ALA A 84 -4.54 -8.36 -1.39
CA ALA A 84 -3.16 -8.16 -1.86
C ALA A 84 -2.84 -6.67 -2.10
N ALA A 85 -3.78 -5.90 -2.67
CA ALA A 85 -3.62 -4.46 -2.83
C ALA A 85 -3.56 -3.74 -1.48
N ILE A 86 -4.46 -4.09 -0.54
CA ILE A 86 -4.44 -3.57 0.84
C ILE A 86 -3.11 -3.90 1.52
N SER A 87 -2.63 -5.14 1.40
CA SER A 87 -1.36 -5.59 1.96
C SER A 87 -0.18 -4.75 1.47
N ALA A 88 -0.09 -4.49 0.16
CA ALA A 88 0.99 -3.69 -0.41
C ALA A 88 0.97 -2.25 0.10
N ILE A 89 -0.22 -1.65 0.24
CA ILE A 89 -0.36 -0.30 0.79
C ILE A 89 -0.01 -0.29 2.28
N ASP A 90 -0.53 -1.23 3.08
CA ASP A 90 -0.29 -1.31 4.52
C ASP A 90 1.20 -1.44 4.85
N ILE A 91 1.91 -2.35 4.18
CA ILE A 91 3.37 -2.50 4.34
C ILE A 91 4.09 -1.18 4.02
N ALA A 92 3.70 -0.48 2.94
CA ALA A 92 4.28 0.80 2.59
C ALA A 92 4.00 1.88 3.65
N LEU A 93 2.83 1.88 4.29
CA LEU A 93 2.51 2.81 5.37
C LEU A 93 3.38 2.54 6.62
N TYR A 94 3.63 1.28 6.96
CA TYR A 94 4.55 0.91 8.05
C TYR A 94 6.00 1.30 7.74
N ASP A 95 6.44 1.16 6.49
CA ASP A 95 7.75 1.64 6.03
C ASP A 95 7.87 3.18 6.15
N ILE A 96 6.81 3.92 5.78
CA ILE A 96 6.74 5.37 6.02
C ILE A 96 6.85 5.69 7.52
N ALA A 97 6.09 5.01 8.37
CA ALA A 97 6.08 5.27 9.81
C ALA A 97 7.47 5.02 10.43
N GLY A 98 8.14 3.92 10.06
CA GLY A 98 9.49 3.64 10.51
C GLY A 98 10.48 4.72 10.09
N LYS A 99 10.44 5.14 8.82
CA LYS A 99 11.30 6.23 8.30
C LYS A 99 11.01 7.58 8.95
N ALA A 100 9.74 7.93 9.15
CA ALA A 100 9.32 9.19 9.76
C ALA A 100 9.74 9.28 11.23
N LEU A 101 9.70 8.15 11.95
CA LEU A 101 10.09 8.06 13.36
C LEU A 101 11.57 7.76 13.59
N GLY A 102 12.33 7.43 12.53
CA GLY A 102 13.73 7.07 12.63
C GLY A 102 13.98 5.72 13.31
N VAL A 103 13.01 4.81 13.27
CA VAL A 103 13.08 3.48 13.90
C VAL A 103 12.87 2.37 12.88
N PRO A 104 13.49 1.18 13.09
CA PRO A 104 13.14 0.01 12.30
C PRO A 104 11.70 -0.43 12.56
N VAL A 105 11.01 -0.90 11.52
CA VAL A 105 9.57 -1.23 11.55
C VAL A 105 9.19 -2.20 12.67
N TYR A 106 10.07 -3.12 13.07
CA TYR A 106 9.78 -4.08 14.14
C TYR A 106 9.49 -3.42 15.50
N GLN A 107 9.89 -2.16 15.72
CA GLN A 107 9.56 -1.42 16.94
C GLN A 107 8.13 -0.87 16.96
N LEU A 108 7.39 -0.98 15.85
CA LEU A 108 6.01 -0.51 15.71
C LEU A 108 4.96 -1.61 15.92
N LEU A 109 5.40 -2.85 16.24
CA LEU A 109 4.58 -4.06 16.37
C LEU A 109 4.48 -4.50 17.84
#